data_AF-A0A1I6P9T9-F1
#
_entry.id   AF-A0A1I6P9T9-F1
#
_cell.length_a   1.000
_cell.length_b   1.000
_cell.length_c   1.000
_cell.angle_alpha   90.00
_cell.angle_beta   90.00
_cell.angle_gamma   90.00
#
_symmetry.space_group_name_H-M   'P 1'
#
loop_
_entity.id
_entity.type
_entity.pdbx_description
1 polymer ?
#
loop_
_entity_poly.entity_id
_entity_poly.type
_entity_poly.pdbx_seq_one_letter_code
_entity_poly.pdbx_strand_id
1 'polypeptide(L)'
;MTAKIGVQAMMLKEKVEELGAYETFKKVHELGYHSIEVSQIPMTEENVSEIKRATEEFGMKIASMTAGLKPMQPGQESLTTDFDKIVKDCHTLDCDLLRIGMLPFEAMASLEKVIEFSREANAVAEKLTEEGIKLYYHNHHIEFTKYDGEYLLDIIRREAPLLGFELDVHWVHRGGLNPVDVINDYKGKVELIHLKDYRVNRVPESALDALYAGDMKTFMQQFTDIIEFAELGTGSLDFKAIIEASLEAGVRYLLVEQDDQYGRDPFDCLKDSRDYLVGLGYGELF
;
A
#
# COMPACT_ATOMS: atom_id res chain seq x y z
N MET A 1 21.29 -3.24 -0.79
CA MET A 1 20.45 -4.44 -0.93
C MET A 1 19.74 -4.34 -2.28
N THR A 2 19.49 -5.46 -2.95
CA THR A 2 18.64 -5.48 -4.15
C THR A 2 17.18 -5.39 -3.70
N ALA A 3 16.35 -4.59 -4.38
CA ALA A 3 14.93 -4.48 -4.08
C ALA A 3 14.22 -5.84 -4.23
N LYS A 4 13.11 -6.03 -3.51
CA LYS A 4 12.28 -7.23 -3.58
C LYS A 4 10.85 -6.93 -3.99
N ILE A 5 10.31 -7.71 -4.91
CA ILE A 5 8.90 -7.65 -5.29
C ILE A 5 8.11 -8.54 -4.34
N GLY A 6 7.08 -7.96 -3.74
CA GLY A 6 6.22 -8.61 -2.77
C GLY A 6 4.75 -8.36 -3.03
N VAL A 7 3.93 -8.72 -2.07
CA VAL A 7 2.47 -8.53 -2.11
C VAL A 7 2.02 -7.68 -0.94
N GLN A 8 1.08 -6.78 -1.21
CA GLN A 8 0.31 -6.11 -0.17
C GLN A 8 -0.86 -7.01 0.27
N ALA A 9 -0.82 -7.57 1.49
CA ALA A 9 -1.75 -8.63 1.91
C ALA A 9 -3.21 -8.21 2.18
N MET A 10 -3.56 -6.92 2.13
CA MET A 10 -4.95 -6.44 2.25
C MET A 10 -5.84 -7.05 1.16
N MET A 11 -5.32 -7.18 -0.06
CA MET A 11 -6.04 -7.85 -1.15
C MET A 11 -6.27 -9.36 -0.89
N LEU A 12 -5.67 -9.90 0.17
CA LEU A 12 -5.79 -11.29 0.61
C LEU A 12 -6.51 -11.41 1.96
N LYS A 13 -7.02 -10.33 2.55
CA LYS A 13 -7.63 -10.35 3.90
C LYS A 13 -8.76 -11.37 4.01
N GLU A 14 -9.62 -11.45 2.99
CA GLU A 14 -10.72 -12.44 2.94
C GLU A 14 -10.19 -13.88 2.81
N LYS A 15 -9.06 -14.08 2.11
CA LYS A 15 -8.40 -15.39 2.04
C LYS A 15 -7.76 -15.77 3.38
N VAL A 16 -7.22 -14.81 4.12
CA VAL A 16 -6.73 -15.06 5.48
C VAL A 16 -7.87 -15.42 6.42
N GLU A 17 -9.01 -14.74 6.32
CA GLU A 17 -10.22 -15.10 7.08
C GLU A 17 -10.75 -16.49 6.72
N GLU A 18 -10.73 -16.87 5.43
CA GLU A 18 -11.21 -18.16 4.93
C GLU A 18 -10.26 -19.33 5.24
N LEU A 19 -8.96 -19.13 5.05
CA LEU A 19 -7.95 -20.20 4.99
C LEU A 19 -6.97 -20.18 6.17
N GLY A 20 -6.91 -19.09 6.92
CA GLY A 20 -5.82 -18.80 7.86
C GLY A 20 -4.63 -18.12 7.17
N ALA A 21 -3.79 -17.47 7.99
CA ALA A 21 -2.65 -16.70 7.48
C ALA A 21 -1.59 -17.62 6.87
N TYR A 22 -1.34 -18.78 7.49
CA TYR A 22 -0.31 -19.70 7.01
C TYR A 22 -0.64 -20.27 5.62
N GLU A 23 -1.85 -20.81 5.41
CA GLU A 23 -2.23 -21.40 4.12
C GLU A 23 -2.34 -20.33 3.02
N THR A 24 -2.77 -19.13 3.37
CA THR A 24 -2.75 -17.99 2.44
C THR A 24 -1.34 -17.64 2.01
N PHE A 25 -0.40 -17.52 2.95
CA PHE A 25 0.98 -17.13 2.65
C PHE A 25 1.75 -18.25 1.93
N LYS A 26 1.42 -19.51 2.19
CA LYS A 26 1.88 -20.65 1.40
C LYS A 26 1.49 -20.51 -0.08
N LYS A 27 0.23 -20.16 -0.38
CA LYS A 27 -0.21 -19.93 -1.76
C LYS A 27 0.53 -18.75 -2.41
N VAL A 28 0.77 -17.67 -1.67
CA VAL A 28 1.59 -16.53 -2.13
C VAL A 28 3.02 -16.97 -2.47
N HIS A 29 3.62 -17.80 -1.61
CA HIS A 29 4.94 -18.40 -1.85
C HIS A 29 4.96 -19.30 -3.09
N GLU A 30 3.96 -20.16 -3.26
CA GLU A 30 3.83 -21.07 -4.41
C GLU A 30 3.67 -20.31 -5.73
N LEU A 31 3.07 -19.11 -5.70
CA LEU A 31 3.04 -18.19 -6.83
C LEU A 31 4.41 -17.55 -7.13
N GLY A 32 5.35 -17.62 -6.19
CA GLY A 32 6.72 -17.11 -6.34
C GLY A 32 6.94 -15.72 -5.74
N TYR A 33 6.07 -15.23 -4.86
CA TYR A 33 6.34 -14.02 -4.08
C TYR A 33 6.99 -14.39 -2.75
N HIS A 34 8.13 -13.78 -2.41
CA HIS A 34 8.86 -14.08 -1.17
C HIS A 34 8.90 -12.93 -0.17
N SER A 35 8.19 -11.83 -0.44
CA SER A 35 8.04 -10.70 0.48
C SER A 35 6.56 -10.31 0.63
N ILE A 36 6.12 -9.98 1.84
CA ILE A 36 4.74 -9.61 2.13
C ILE A 36 4.70 -8.36 3.00
N GLU A 37 3.86 -7.40 2.65
CA GLU A 37 3.39 -6.41 3.60
C GLU A 37 2.11 -6.87 4.28
N VAL A 38 2.10 -6.89 5.62
CA VAL A 38 0.93 -7.28 6.41
C VAL A 38 0.06 -6.05 6.67
N SER A 39 -1.12 -6.03 6.06
CA SER A 39 -2.12 -4.96 6.20
C SER A 39 -3.53 -5.54 6.20
N GLN A 40 -4.42 -4.92 6.99
CA GLN A 40 -5.81 -5.35 7.21
C GLN A 40 -5.98 -6.84 7.61
N ILE A 41 -4.93 -7.44 8.17
CA ILE A 41 -4.98 -8.75 8.84
C ILE A 41 -4.91 -8.47 10.34
N PRO A 42 -5.87 -8.95 11.15
CA PRO A 42 -5.80 -8.78 12.60
C PRO A 42 -4.53 -9.42 13.17
N MET A 43 -3.74 -8.68 13.95
CA MET A 43 -2.48 -9.17 14.55
C MET A 43 -2.76 -9.93 15.85
N THR A 44 -3.66 -10.91 15.81
CA THR A 44 -3.91 -11.83 16.94
C THR A 44 -2.70 -12.73 17.17
N GLU A 45 -2.57 -13.31 18.38
CA GLU A 45 -1.48 -14.26 18.67
C GLU A 45 -1.46 -15.44 17.67
N GLU A 46 -2.64 -15.90 17.25
CA GLU A 46 -2.78 -16.95 16.24
C GLU A 46 -2.23 -16.51 14.88
N ASN A 47 -2.68 -15.36 14.36
CA ASN A 47 -2.20 -14.86 13.07
C ASN A 47 -0.70 -14.55 13.10
N VAL A 48 -0.18 -13.95 14.17
CA VAL A 48 1.27 -13.70 14.32
C VAL A 48 2.05 -15.01 14.31
N SER A 49 1.58 -16.04 15.03
CA SER A 49 2.21 -17.37 15.04
C SER A 49 2.18 -18.04 13.67
N GLU A 50 1.06 -17.94 12.95
CA GLU A 50 0.91 -18.52 11.61
C GLU A 50 1.78 -17.81 10.56
N ILE A 51 1.83 -16.48 10.59
CA ILE A 51 2.69 -15.66 9.73
C ILE A 51 4.16 -16.00 10.01
N LYS A 52 4.54 -16.10 11.29
CA LYS A 52 5.89 -16.52 11.68
C LYS A 52 6.23 -17.92 11.15
N ARG A 53 5.32 -18.89 11.29
CA ARG A 53 5.51 -20.24 10.74
C ARG A 53 5.72 -20.21 9.23
N ALA A 54 4.90 -19.45 8.50
CA ALA A 54 5.01 -19.34 7.04
C ALA A 54 6.34 -18.71 6.61
N THR A 55 6.77 -17.63 7.27
CA THR A 55 8.05 -16.97 6.96
C THR A 55 9.25 -17.87 7.25
N GLU A 56 9.24 -18.61 8.36
CA GLU A 56 10.33 -19.56 8.71
C GLU A 56 10.39 -20.77 7.76
N GLU A 57 9.24 -21.36 7.40
CA GLU A 57 9.21 -22.55 6.56
C GLU A 57 9.46 -22.26 5.07
N PHE A 58 8.97 -21.13 4.56
CA PHE A 58 9.05 -20.78 3.15
C PHE A 58 10.16 -19.78 2.82
N GLY A 59 10.90 -19.31 3.84
CA GLY A 59 11.96 -18.31 3.68
C GLY A 59 11.44 -16.95 3.21
N MET A 60 10.18 -16.62 3.54
CA MET A 60 9.58 -15.34 3.18
C MET A 60 10.01 -14.23 4.14
N LYS A 61 9.93 -12.99 3.68
CA LYS A 61 10.17 -11.79 4.50
C LYS A 61 8.90 -10.98 4.69
N ILE A 62 8.73 -10.43 5.88
CA ILE A 62 7.75 -9.36 6.10
C ILE A 62 8.43 -8.06 5.69
N ALA A 63 7.92 -7.46 4.61
CA ALA A 63 8.42 -6.20 4.05
C ALA A 63 8.09 -5.03 4.96
N SER A 64 6.85 -4.99 5.45
CA SER A 64 6.31 -3.99 6.34
C SER A 64 5.06 -4.51 7.04
N MET A 65 4.67 -3.84 8.13
CA MET A 65 3.41 -4.06 8.83
C MET A 65 2.62 -2.75 8.93
N THR A 66 1.29 -2.83 9.02
CA THR A 66 0.44 -1.64 9.20
C THR A 66 0.12 -1.39 10.67
N ALA A 67 0.32 -0.16 11.12
CA ALA A 67 -0.24 0.33 12.38
C ALA A 67 -0.66 1.80 12.24
N GLY A 68 -1.93 2.08 12.54
CA GLY A 68 -2.42 3.44 12.63
C GLY A 68 -1.85 4.16 13.84
N LEU A 69 -1.74 5.49 13.78
CA LEU A 69 -1.35 6.29 14.94
C LEU A 69 -2.40 6.21 16.06
N LYS A 70 -3.68 6.28 15.68
CA LYS A 70 -4.86 6.17 16.54
C LYS A 70 -5.80 5.09 15.97
N PRO A 71 -6.66 4.48 16.79
CA PRO A 71 -7.64 3.50 16.30
C PRO A 71 -8.60 4.16 15.30
N MET A 72 -8.81 3.56 14.12
CA MET A 72 -9.85 4.04 13.20
C MET A 72 -11.23 3.51 13.60
N GLN A 73 -11.27 2.38 14.29
CA GLN A 73 -12.49 1.78 14.84
C GLN A 73 -12.27 1.36 16.30
N PRO A 74 -13.32 1.33 17.13
CA PRO A 74 -13.22 0.82 18.50
C PRO A 74 -12.63 -0.59 18.54
N GLY A 75 -11.58 -0.77 19.34
CA GLY A 75 -10.90 -2.06 19.50
C GLY A 75 -9.85 -2.39 18.45
N GLN A 76 -9.61 -1.51 17.47
CA GLN A 76 -8.48 -1.66 16.55
C GLN A 76 -7.18 -1.23 17.24
N GLU A 77 -6.15 -2.05 17.12
CA GLU A 77 -4.82 -1.76 17.66
C GLU A 77 -4.21 -0.51 17.00
N SER A 78 -3.46 0.28 17.79
CA SER A 78 -2.80 1.48 17.29
C SER A 78 -1.53 1.81 18.07
N LEU A 79 -0.67 2.64 17.49
CA LEU A 79 0.58 3.07 18.12
C LEU A 79 0.38 3.87 19.41
N THR A 80 -0.80 4.48 19.63
CA THR A 80 -1.10 5.22 20.86
C THR A 80 -1.69 4.36 21.97
N THR A 81 -2.23 3.19 21.64
CA THR A 81 -2.93 2.31 22.60
C THR A 81 -2.20 0.99 22.84
N ASP A 82 -1.44 0.49 21.86
CA ASP A 82 -0.89 -0.87 21.82
C ASP A 82 0.59 -0.89 21.40
N PHE A 83 1.33 0.19 21.66
CA PHE A 83 2.73 0.38 21.23
C PHE A 83 3.62 -0.85 21.51
N ASP A 84 3.68 -1.30 22.77
CA ASP A 84 4.55 -2.41 23.17
C ASP A 84 4.19 -3.73 22.48
N LYS A 85 2.89 -3.96 22.23
CA LYS A 85 2.42 -5.13 21.49
C LYS A 85 2.86 -5.05 20.03
N ILE A 86 2.67 -3.91 19.38
CA ILE A 86 3.05 -3.71 17.97
C ILE A 86 4.56 -3.87 17.78
N VAL A 87 5.38 -3.31 18.70
CA VAL A 87 6.83 -3.49 18.71
C VAL A 87 7.20 -4.97 18.84
N LYS A 88 6.58 -5.67 19.80
CA LYS A 88 6.79 -7.12 19.98
C LYS A 88 6.43 -7.91 18.72
N ASP A 89 5.33 -7.58 18.05
CA ASP A 89 4.91 -8.27 16.83
C ASP A 89 5.90 -8.01 15.68
N CYS A 90 6.39 -6.77 15.54
CA CYS A 90 7.46 -6.43 14.58
C CYS A 90 8.72 -7.27 14.82
N HIS A 91 9.19 -7.37 16.07
CA HIS A 91 10.36 -8.19 16.43
C HIS A 91 10.10 -9.68 16.22
N THR A 92 8.89 -10.16 16.51
CA THR A 92 8.49 -11.56 16.34
C THR A 92 8.51 -11.97 14.86
N LEU A 93 8.18 -11.03 13.97
CA LEU A 93 8.10 -11.24 12.53
C LEU A 93 9.35 -10.74 11.76
N ASP A 94 10.43 -10.37 12.46
CA ASP A 94 11.67 -9.84 11.87
C ASP A 94 11.40 -8.67 10.91
N CYS A 95 10.51 -7.76 11.30
CA CYS A 95 10.08 -6.61 10.51
C CYS A 95 10.59 -5.30 11.11
N ASP A 96 11.38 -4.54 10.35
CA ASP A 96 11.95 -3.24 10.76
C ASP A 96 11.19 -2.03 10.17
N LEU A 97 10.15 -2.27 9.37
CA LEU A 97 9.35 -1.24 8.72
C LEU A 97 7.88 -1.33 9.17
N LEU A 98 7.38 -0.25 9.76
CA LEU A 98 5.98 -0.10 10.13
C LEU A 98 5.39 1.07 9.36
N ARG A 99 4.15 0.97 8.88
CA ARG A 99 3.52 2.05 8.11
C ARG A 99 2.14 2.44 8.61
N ILE A 100 1.88 3.74 8.60
CA ILE A 100 0.54 4.31 8.75
C ILE A 100 -0.13 4.22 7.38
N GLY A 101 -1.23 3.47 7.32
CA GLY A 101 -1.82 3.09 6.04
C GLY A 101 -2.62 4.17 5.33
N MET A 102 -3.08 5.20 6.04
CA MET A 102 -3.70 6.38 5.45
C MET A 102 -3.78 7.52 6.47
N LEU A 103 -4.00 8.74 6.01
CA LEU A 103 -4.35 9.86 6.88
C LEU A 103 -5.61 9.51 7.71
N PRO A 104 -5.62 9.72 9.04
CA PRO A 104 -6.84 9.54 9.83
C PRO A 104 -7.95 10.49 9.35
N PHE A 105 -9.21 10.03 9.31
CA PHE A 105 -10.33 10.85 8.82
C PHE A 105 -10.49 12.18 9.57
N GLU A 106 -10.20 12.20 10.87
CA GLU A 106 -10.20 13.45 11.66
C GLU A 106 -9.10 14.42 11.22
N ALA A 107 -7.94 13.90 10.80
CA ALA A 107 -6.85 14.73 10.29
C ALA A 107 -7.17 15.35 8.92
N MET A 108 -7.98 14.67 8.10
CA MET A 108 -8.44 15.19 6.81
C MET A 108 -9.31 16.46 6.93
N ALA A 109 -9.81 16.79 8.12
CA ALA A 109 -10.74 17.91 8.31
C ALA A 109 -10.10 19.30 8.09
N SER A 110 -8.79 19.45 8.32
CA SER A 110 -8.10 20.72 8.09
C SER A 110 -6.58 20.54 8.02
N LEU A 111 -5.89 21.52 7.40
CA LEU A 111 -4.42 21.54 7.37
C LEU A 111 -3.81 21.52 8.78
N GLU A 112 -4.39 22.26 9.73
CA GLU A 112 -3.93 22.29 11.12
C GLU A 112 -3.94 20.88 11.73
N LYS A 113 -4.99 20.09 11.48
CA LYS A 113 -5.09 18.72 11.96
C LYS A 113 -4.11 17.77 11.29
N VAL A 114 -3.77 17.98 10.02
CA VAL A 114 -2.68 17.24 9.36
C VAL A 114 -1.33 17.57 9.98
N ILE A 115 -1.07 18.83 10.31
CA ILE A 115 0.18 19.25 10.97
C ILE A 115 0.27 18.64 12.38
N GLU A 116 -0.82 18.67 13.16
CA GLU A 116 -0.90 17.99 14.46
C GLU A 116 -0.58 16.49 14.32
N PHE A 117 -1.27 15.80 13.41
CA PHE A 117 -1.03 14.39 13.10
C PHE A 117 0.44 14.12 12.74
N SER A 118 1.02 14.95 11.87
CA SER A 118 2.40 14.78 11.40
C SER A 118 3.40 14.87 12.56
N ARG A 119 3.22 15.85 13.47
CA ARG A 119 4.08 16.02 14.65
C ARG A 119 3.91 14.88 15.65
N GLU A 120 2.69 14.40 15.87
CA GLU A 120 2.44 13.22 16.71
C GLU A 120 3.10 11.97 16.10
N ALA A 121 2.94 11.74 14.79
CA ALA A 121 3.58 10.63 14.08
C ALA A 121 5.11 10.69 14.16
N ASN A 122 5.70 11.89 14.05
CA ASN A 122 7.14 12.09 14.22
C ASN A 122 7.63 11.73 15.63
N ALA A 123 6.89 12.13 16.66
CA ALA A 123 7.23 11.79 18.05
C ALA A 123 7.13 10.28 18.32
N VAL A 124 6.19 9.59 17.66
CA VAL A 124 6.11 8.12 17.72
C VAL A 124 7.22 7.45 16.92
N ALA A 125 7.60 8.00 15.76
CA ALA A 125 8.73 7.51 14.97
C ALA A 125 10.05 7.58 15.75
N GLU A 126 10.25 8.60 16.57
CA GLU A 126 11.40 8.70 17.48
C GLU A 126 11.45 7.52 18.46
N LYS A 127 10.32 7.20 19.11
CA LYS A 127 10.24 6.05 20.02
C LYS A 127 10.47 4.72 19.31
N LEU A 128 9.89 4.53 18.12
CA LEU A 128 10.10 3.30 17.32
C LEU A 128 11.56 3.15 16.91
N THR A 129 12.27 4.25 16.67
CA THR A 129 13.70 4.22 16.32
C THR A 129 14.55 3.64 17.46
N GLU A 130 14.17 3.87 18.72
CA GLU A 130 14.83 3.26 19.89
C GLU A 130 14.70 1.73 19.90
N GLU A 131 13.63 1.20 19.30
CA GLU A 131 13.33 -0.23 19.14
C GLU A 131 13.86 -0.81 17.81
N GLY A 132 14.58 -0.01 17.01
CA GLY A 132 15.12 -0.40 15.70
C GLY A 132 14.06 -0.48 14.59
N ILE A 133 12.87 0.10 14.79
CA ILE A 133 11.76 0.09 13.83
C ILE A 133 11.60 1.48 13.21
N LYS A 134 11.44 1.56 11.89
CA LYS A 134 11.18 2.82 11.19
C LYS A 134 9.69 2.96 10.88
N LEU A 135 9.16 4.17 11.06
CA LEU A 135 7.77 4.49 10.74
C LEU A 135 7.65 5.16 9.36
N TYR A 136 6.72 4.66 8.56
CA TYR A 136 6.45 5.09 7.21
C TYR A 136 5.01 5.62 7.07
N TYR A 137 4.79 6.49 6.09
CA TYR A 137 3.46 6.98 5.74
C TYR A 137 3.11 6.61 4.30
N HIS A 138 1.96 5.98 4.11
CA HIS A 138 1.44 5.58 2.80
C HIS A 138 0.51 6.67 2.22
N ASN A 139 0.80 7.16 1.02
CA ASN A 139 0.00 8.21 0.38
C ASN A 139 -1.20 7.65 -0.40
N HIS A 140 -2.27 8.42 -0.46
CA HIS A 140 -3.34 8.29 -1.44
C HIS A 140 -3.31 9.49 -2.41
N HIS A 141 -4.42 9.76 -3.10
CA HIS A 141 -4.53 10.89 -4.03
C HIS A 141 -4.76 12.23 -3.30
N ILE A 142 -5.33 12.20 -2.09
CA ILE A 142 -5.73 13.41 -1.36
C ILE A 142 -4.51 14.25 -0.93
N GLU A 143 -3.36 13.61 -0.75
CA GLU A 143 -2.11 14.23 -0.33
C GLU A 143 -1.50 15.13 -1.41
N PHE A 144 -2.02 15.06 -2.63
CA PHE A 144 -1.66 15.98 -3.72
C PHE A 144 -2.59 17.21 -3.78
N THR A 145 -3.44 17.41 -2.77
CA THR A 145 -4.08 18.70 -2.51
C THR A 145 -3.02 19.75 -2.17
N LYS A 146 -3.15 20.96 -2.72
CA LYS A 146 -2.23 22.07 -2.44
C LYS A 146 -2.77 23.02 -1.38
N TYR A 147 -1.89 23.41 -0.46
CA TYR A 147 -2.09 24.47 0.51
C TYR A 147 -1.01 25.53 0.28
N ASP A 148 -1.42 26.74 -0.08
CA ASP A 148 -0.51 27.85 -0.43
C ASP A 148 0.59 27.47 -1.47
N GLY A 149 0.24 26.55 -2.38
CA GLY A 149 1.12 26.08 -3.46
C GLY A 149 1.97 24.84 -3.14
N GLU A 150 2.02 24.41 -1.87
CA GLU A 150 2.74 23.23 -1.39
C GLU A 150 1.80 22.02 -1.33
N TYR A 151 2.26 20.82 -1.73
CA TYR A 151 1.45 19.60 -1.61
C TYR A 151 1.32 19.17 -0.15
N LEU A 152 0.17 18.62 0.22
CA LEU A 152 -0.04 18.11 1.58
C LEU A 152 0.99 17.02 1.97
N LEU A 153 1.41 16.17 1.02
CA LEU A 153 2.46 15.18 1.25
C LEU A 153 3.81 15.84 1.60
N ASP A 154 4.14 16.99 0.99
CA ASP A 154 5.35 17.75 1.29
C ASP A 154 5.29 18.38 2.68
N ILE A 155 4.11 18.86 3.07
CA ILE A 155 3.87 19.39 4.42
C ILE A 155 4.05 18.29 5.45
N ILE A 156 3.50 17.09 5.23
CA ILE A 156 3.72 15.93 6.11
C ILE A 156 5.22 15.61 6.21
N ARG A 157 5.93 15.55 5.06
CA ARG A 157 7.39 15.31 5.00
C ARG A 157 8.19 16.35 5.80
N ARG A 158 7.80 17.62 5.77
CA ARG A 158 8.46 18.71 6.50
C ARG A 158 8.18 18.65 8.01
N GLU A 159 6.93 18.45 8.39
CA GLU A 159 6.51 18.45 9.80
C GLU A 159 6.90 17.15 10.53
N ALA A 160 7.15 16.06 9.79
CA ALA A 160 7.53 14.76 10.32
C ALA A 160 8.82 14.20 9.69
N PRO A 161 9.99 14.84 9.94
CA PRO A 161 11.24 14.49 9.28
C PRO A 161 11.77 13.07 9.60
N LEU A 162 11.31 12.42 10.67
CA LEU A 162 11.67 11.02 10.98
C LEU A 162 10.84 10.00 10.21
N LEU A 163 9.72 10.40 9.59
CA LEU A 163 8.95 9.49 8.76
C LEU A 163 9.68 9.17 7.45
N GLY A 164 9.63 7.89 7.09
CA GLY A 164 9.76 7.44 5.72
C GLY A 164 8.42 7.51 4.98
N PHE A 165 8.46 7.26 3.68
CA PHE A 165 7.28 7.28 2.82
C PHE A 165 7.17 5.97 2.05
N GLU A 166 5.96 5.42 2.06
CA GLU A 166 5.55 4.36 1.16
C GLU A 166 4.76 5.02 0.03
N LEU A 167 5.31 5.03 -1.18
CA LEU A 167 4.63 5.70 -2.28
C LEU A 167 3.73 4.72 -3.04
N ASP A 168 2.51 5.13 -3.32
CA ASP A 168 1.59 4.40 -4.19
C ASP A 168 1.52 5.06 -5.57
N VAL A 169 1.95 4.33 -6.60
CA VAL A 169 2.07 4.87 -7.96
C VAL A 169 0.71 5.08 -8.64
N HIS A 170 -0.31 4.29 -8.30
CA HIS A 170 -1.67 4.53 -8.75
C HIS A 170 -2.17 5.84 -8.15
N TRP A 171 -2.03 6.00 -6.85
CA TRP A 171 -2.58 7.16 -6.15
C TRP A 171 -1.85 8.45 -6.50
N VAL A 172 -0.54 8.39 -6.74
CA VAL A 172 0.22 9.51 -7.32
C VAL A 172 -0.35 9.91 -8.68
N HIS A 173 -0.55 8.94 -9.57
CA HIS A 173 -1.09 9.20 -10.90
C HIS A 173 -2.53 9.74 -10.84
N ARG A 174 -3.35 9.17 -9.96
CA ARG A 174 -4.73 9.64 -9.71
C ARG A 174 -4.79 11.04 -9.10
N GLY A 175 -3.77 11.43 -8.35
CA GLY A 175 -3.54 12.81 -7.89
C GLY A 175 -3.09 13.78 -8.99
N GLY A 176 -2.90 13.31 -10.22
CA GLY A 176 -2.52 14.12 -11.37
C GLY A 176 -1.02 14.36 -11.52
N LEU A 177 -0.18 13.56 -10.84
CA LEU A 177 1.28 13.64 -10.90
C LEU A 177 1.89 12.44 -11.62
N ASN A 178 3.12 12.60 -12.12
CA ASN A 178 3.89 11.50 -12.66
C ASN A 178 4.56 10.72 -11.51
N PRO A 179 4.31 9.40 -11.37
CA PRO A 179 4.94 8.60 -10.31
C PRO A 179 6.47 8.61 -10.33
N VAL A 180 7.10 8.61 -11.51
CA VAL A 180 8.56 8.64 -11.65
C VAL A 180 9.13 9.94 -11.07
N ASP A 181 8.49 11.07 -11.34
CA ASP A 181 8.93 12.37 -10.82
C ASP A 181 8.82 12.42 -9.29
N VAL A 182 7.74 11.89 -8.72
CA VAL A 182 7.55 11.85 -7.26
C VAL A 182 8.53 10.89 -6.59
N ILE A 183 8.78 9.71 -7.15
CA ILE A 183 9.80 8.76 -6.66
C ILE A 183 11.18 9.43 -6.62
N ASN A 184 11.54 10.17 -7.68
CA ASN A 184 12.80 10.90 -7.75
C ASN A 184 12.89 12.04 -6.72
N ASP A 185 11.81 12.81 -6.52
CA ASP A 185 11.77 13.88 -5.50
C ASP A 185 11.88 13.35 -4.07
N TYR A 186 11.32 12.17 -3.82
CA TYR A 186 11.32 11.52 -2.50
C TYR A 186 12.49 10.56 -2.28
N LYS A 187 13.50 10.56 -3.17
CA LYS A 187 14.70 9.74 -3.03
C LYS A 187 15.38 9.97 -1.67
N GLY A 188 15.72 8.87 -0.99
CA GLY A 188 16.28 8.89 0.37
C GLY A 188 15.24 9.01 1.49
N LYS A 189 13.95 9.15 1.15
CA LYS A 189 12.82 9.08 2.08
C LYS A 189 11.88 7.90 1.81
N VAL A 190 12.08 7.16 0.72
CA VAL A 190 11.22 6.06 0.30
C VAL A 190 11.99 4.74 0.29
N GLU A 191 11.46 3.75 1.01
CA GLU A 191 11.96 2.38 1.01
C GLU A 191 10.89 1.38 0.52
N LEU A 192 9.63 1.83 0.38
CA LEU A 192 8.47 1.01 0.02
C LEU A 192 7.70 1.68 -1.12
N ILE A 193 7.30 0.90 -2.12
CA ILE A 193 6.42 1.37 -3.19
C ILE A 193 5.32 0.35 -3.41
N HIS A 194 4.08 0.81 -3.49
CA HIS A 194 2.96 0.01 -3.97
C HIS A 194 2.89 0.10 -5.49
N LEU A 195 3.03 -1.06 -6.13
CA LEU A 195 2.78 -1.26 -7.55
C LEU A 195 1.30 -1.58 -7.72
N LYS A 196 0.51 -0.57 -8.03
CA LYS A 196 -0.93 -0.66 -8.26
C LYS A 196 -1.23 -0.04 -9.63
N ASP A 197 -1.95 -0.73 -10.49
CA ASP A 197 -2.32 -0.25 -11.83
C ASP A 197 -3.80 0.15 -11.89
N TYR A 198 -4.20 0.77 -12.98
CA TYR A 198 -5.61 0.97 -13.31
C TYR A 198 -5.87 0.94 -14.81
N ARG A 199 -7.05 0.45 -15.16
CA ARG A 199 -7.57 0.40 -16.53
C ARG A 199 -8.76 1.35 -16.67
N VAL A 200 -8.93 1.86 -17.89
CA VAL A 200 -10.12 2.60 -18.28
C VAL A 200 -11.03 1.64 -19.02
N ASN A 201 -12.15 1.28 -18.41
CA ASN A 201 -13.12 0.37 -19.00
C ASN A 201 -13.97 1.03 -20.07
N ARG A 202 -14.67 0.19 -20.82
CA ARG A 202 -15.72 0.67 -21.73
C ARG A 202 -16.89 1.19 -20.90
N VAL A 203 -17.59 2.19 -21.46
CA VAL A 203 -18.88 2.62 -20.91
C VAL A 203 -19.81 1.41 -20.84
N PRO A 204 -20.35 1.08 -19.65
CA PRO A 204 -21.18 -0.10 -19.49
C PRO A 204 -22.52 0.09 -20.23
N GLU A 205 -23.12 -1.02 -20.68
CA GLU A 205 -24.40 -0.99 -21.39
C GLU A 205 -25.50 -0.31 -20.55
N SER A 206 -25.49 -0.54 -19.23
CA SER A 206 -26.39 0.11 -18.29
C SER A 206 -26.30 1.64 -18.29
N ALA A 207 -25.13 2.21 -18.59
CA ALA A 207 -24.99 3.66 -18.73
C ALA A 207 -25.65 4.15 -20.01
N LEU A 208 -25.49 3.42 -21.11
CA LEU A 208 -26.14 3.76 -22.39
C LEU A 208 -27.66 3.61 -22.30
N ASP A 209 -28.16 2.61 -21.60
CA ASP A 209 -29.59 2.44 -21.32
C ASP A 209 -30.14 3.64 -20.54
N ALA A 210 -29.42 4.09 -19.49
CA ALA A 210 -29.78 5.29 -18.75
C ALA A 210 -29.81 6.54 -19.64
N LEU A 211 -28.82 6.70 -20.52
CA LEU A 211 -28.77 7.79 -21.50
C LEU A 211 -29.99 7.77 -22.42
N TYR A 212 -30.34 6.62 -22.99
CA TYR A 212 -31.49 6.49 -23.90
C TYR A 212 -32.84 6.63 -23.19
N ALA A 213 -32.91 6.31 -21.89
CA ALA A 213 -34.06 6.57 -21.05
C ALA A 213 -34.18 8.05 -20.60
N GLY A 214 -33.19 8.90 -20.94
CA GLY A 214 -33.15 10.31 -20.54
C GLY A 214 -32.62 10.55 -19.12
N ASP A 215 -32.11 9.52 -18.44
CA ASP A 215 -31.47 9.62 -17.13
C ASP A 215 -29.99 10.02 -17.26
N MET A 216 -29.79 11.30 -17.54
CA MET A 216 -28.45 11.88 -17.65
C MET A 216 -27.65 11.79 -16.35
N LYS A 217 -28.30 11.74 -15.18
CA LYS A 217 -27.59 11.68 -13.90
C LYS A 217 -26.89 10.34 -13.75
N THR A 218 -27.62 9.24 -13.97
CA THR A 218 -27.07 7.88 -13.88
C THR A 218 -26.01 7.65 -14.96
N PHE A 219 -26.27 8.09 -16.21
CA PHE A 219 -25.27 8.02 -17.27
C PHE A 219 -23.97 8.74 -16.89
N MET A 220 -24.06 10.01 -16.45
CA MET A 220 -22.85 10.78 -16.10
C MET A 220 -22.10 10.17 -14.93
N GLN A 221 -22.81 9.66 -13.91
CA GLN A 221 -22.18 8.98 -12.77
C GLN A 221 -21.37 7.76 -13.23
N GLN A 222 -21.98 6.86 -14.02
CA GLN A 222 -21.30 5.66 -14.50
C GLN A 222 -20.21 5.98 -15.52
N PHE A 223 -20.42 6.98 -16.38
CA PHE A 223 -19.42 7.44 -17.35
C PHE A 223 -18.15 7.94 -16.66
N THR A 224 -18.27 8.66 -15.55
CA THR A 224 -17.10 9.15 -14.80
C THR A 224 -16.42 8.09 -13.93
N ASP A 225 -17.09 6.94 -13.72
CA ASP A 225 -16.66 5.88 -12.81
C ASP A 225 -16.21 4.60 -13.55
N ILE A 226 -15.75 4.74 -14.80
CA ILE A 226 -15.24 3.63 -15.63
C ILE A 226 -13.77 3.27 -15.33
N ILE A 227 -13.16 3.86 -14.30
CA ILE A 227 -11.77 3.64 -13.96
C ILE A 227 -11.72 2.57 -12.87
N GLU A 228 -11.06 1.46 -13.16
CA GLU A 228 -10.95 0.32 -12.26
C GLU A 228 -9.50 0.00 -11.93
N PHE A 229 -9.25 -0.54 -10.75
CA PHE A 229 -7.97 -1.17 -10.42
C PHE A 229 -7.68 -2.31 -11.40
N ALA A 230 -6.40 -2.52 -11.67
CA ALA A 230 -5.98 -3.48 -12.66
C ALA A 230 -4.81 -4.32 -12.15
N GLU A 231 -4.77 -5.56 -12.61
CA GLU A 231 -3.56 -6.38 -12.57
C GLU A 231 -2.47 -5.67 -13.37
N LEU A 232 -1.24 -5.75 -12.91
CA LEU A 232 -0.13 -5.00 -13.49
C LEU A 232 0.04 -5.34 -14.97
N GLY A 233 0.13 -4.31 -15.81
CA GLY A 233 0.32 -4.46 -17.25
C GLY A 233 -0.97 -4.60 -18.05
N THR A 234 -2.13 -4.63 -17.37
CA THR A 234 -3.44 -4.55 -18.02
C THR A 234 -4.07 -3.16 -17.94
N GLY A 235 -3.42 -2.24 -17.22
CA GLY A 235 -3.81 -0.85 -17.09
C GLY A 235 -2.96 0.10 -17.94
N SER A 236 -2.54 1.21 -17.33
CA SER A 236 -2.01 2.37 -18.07
C SER A 236 -0.69 2.92 -17.54
N LEU A 237 -0.21 2.42 -16.41
CA LEU A 237 1.07 2.87 -15.84
C LEU A 237 2.28 2.22 -16.51
N ASP A 238 3.35 3.00 -16.69
CA ASP A 238 4.64 2.52 -17.21
C ASP A 238 5.46 1.88 -16.08
N PHE A 239 5.21 0.60 -15.82
CA PHE A 239 5.92 -0.14 -14.76
C PHE A 239 7.40 -0.28 -15.00
N LYS A 240 7.86 -0.26 -16.26
CA LYS A 240 9.29 -0.31 -16.54
C LYS A 240 9.96 0.94 -15.99
N ALA A 241 9.45 2.12 -16.36
CA ALA A 241 10.00 3.39 -15.89
C ALA A 241 9.87 3.55 -14.37
N ILE A 242 8.73 3.15 -13.80
CA ILE A 242 8.49 3.18 -12.35
C ILE A 242 9.48 2.30 -11.60
N ILE A 243 9.67 1.04 -12.01
CA ILE A 243 10.57 0.11 -11.34
C ILE A 243 12.03 0.59 -11.48
N GLU A 244 12.45 1.04 -12.67
CA GLU A 244 13.80 1.57 -12.87
C GLU A 244 14.08 2.77 -11.94
N ALA A 245 13.16 3.74 -11.87
CA ALA A 245 13.27 4.88 -10.95
C ALA A 245 13.31 4.45 -9.47
N SER A 246 12.52 3.44 -9.11
CA SER A 246 12.48 2.88 -7.75
C SER A 246 13.82 2.25 -7.36
N LEU A 247 14.41 1.47 -8.26
CA LEU A 247 15.72 0.84 -8.06
C LEU A 247 16.82 1.91 -7.92
N GLU A 248 16.79 2.96 -8.74
CA GLU A 248 17.71 4.09 -8.65
C GLU A 248 17.52 4.92 -7.38
N ALA A 249 16.31 4.98 -6.84
CA ALA A 249 15.99 5.66 -5.58
C ALA A 249 16.43 4.84 -4.34
N GLY A 250 16.77 3.56 -4.51
CA GLY A 250 17.20 2.68 -3.43
C GLY A 250 16.05 2.04 -2.65
N VAL A 251 14.88 1.90 -3.27
CA VAL A 251 13.70 1.24 -2.71
C VAL A 251 14.03 -0.20 -2.32
N ARG A 252 13.53 -0.65 -1.16
CA ARG A 252 13.73 -2.02 -0.65
C ARG A 252 12.63 -2.96 -1.12
N TYR A 253 11.37 -2.51 -1.14
CA TYR A 253 10.25 -3.35 -1.51
C TYR A 253 9.30 -2.69 -2.51
N LEU A 254 8.89 -3.47 -3.49
CA LEU A 254 7.92 -3.14 -4.53
C LEU A 254 6.73 -4.08 -4.36
N LEU A 255 5.63 -3.60 -3.79
CA LEU A 255 4.53 -4.42 -3.32
C LEU A 255 3.37 -4.36 -4.32
N VAL A 256 3.03 -5.49 -4.94
CA VAL A 256 1.87 -5.59 -5.82
C VAL A 256 0.60 -5.45 -5.00
N GLU A 257 -0.31 -4.58 -5.45
CA GLU A 257 -1.58 -4.33 -4.77
C GLU A 257 -2.71 -4.04 -5.76
N GLN A 258 -3.93 -4.39 -5.36
CA GLN A 258 -5.19 -3.89 -5.91
C GLN A 258 -6.15 -3.65 -4.73
N ASP A 259 -6.86 -2.51 -4.69
CA ASP A 259 -7.87 -2.29 -3.64
C ASP A 259 -9.15 -3.11 -3.87
N ASP A 260 -9.43 -3.41 -5.13
CA ASP A 260 -10.56 -4.25 -5.55
C ASP A 260 -10.13 -5.16 -6.71
N GLN A 261 -10.62 -6.40 -6.69
CA GLN A 261 -10.38 -7.43 -7.72
C GLN A 261 -11.66 -7.71 -8.54
N TYR A 262 -12.75 -6.99 -8.26
CA TYR A 262 -14.02 -7.05 -8.99
C TYR A 262 -14.57 -8.49 -9.09
N GLY A 263 -14.45 -9.24 -7.99
CA GLY A 263 -14.91 -10.62 -7.87
C GLY A 263 -13.96 -11.68 -8.45
N ARG A 264 -12.79 -11.31 -8.98
CA ARG A 264 -11.74 -12.27 -9.33
C ARG A 264 -11.07 -12.81 -8.07
N ASP A 265 -10.55 -14.03 -8.16
CA ASP A 265 -9.70 -14.57 -7.09
C ASP A 265 -8.39 -13.75 -7.04
N PRO A 266 -8.00 -13.22 -5.86
CA PRO A 266 -6.79 -12.40 -5.74
C PRO A 266 -5.51 -13.18 -6.08
N PHE A 267 -5.46 -14.52 -5.93
CA PHE A 267 -4.31 -15.32 -6.35
C PHE A 267 -4.13 -15.32 -7.88
N ASP A 268 -5.23 -15.35 -8.64
CA ASP A 268 -5.17 -15.24 -10.11
C ASP A 268 -4.69 -13.83 -10.53
N CYS A 269 -5.16 -12.79 -9.83
CA CYS A 269 -4.73 -11.41 -10.08
C CYS A 269 -3.23 -11.20 -9.80
N LEU A 270 -2.73 -11.77 -8.70
CA LEU A 270 -1.31 -11.77 -8.36
C LEU A 270 -0.47 -12.56 -9.36
N LYS A 271 -0.99 -13.67 -9.87
CA LYS A 271 -0.33 -14.46 -10.90
C LYS A 271 -0.18 -13.66 -12.20
N ASP A 272 -1.25 -13.03 -12.67
CA ASP A 272 -1.25 -12.20 -13.89
C ASP A 272 -0.22 -11.06 -13.75
N SER A 273 -0.24 -10.36 -12.62
CA SER A 273 0.69 -9.27 -12.31
C SER A 273 2.15 -9.75 -12.26
N ARG A 274 2.42 -10.91 -11.66
CA ARG A 274 3.75 -11.52 -11.62
C ARG A 274 4.24 -11.86 -13.03
N ASP A 275 3.42 -12.55 -13.81
CA ASP A 275 3.81 -13.02 -15.14
C ASP A 275 4.13 -11.84 -16.06
N TYR A 276 3.40 -10.73 -15.94
CA TYR A 276 3.73 -9.47 -16.61
C TYR A 276 5.10 -8.93 -16.20
N LEU A 277 5.37 -8.80 -14.90
CA LEU A 277 6.65 -8.27 -14.39
C LEU A 277 7.84 -9.17 -14.75
N VAL A 278 7.66 -10.49 -14.72
CA VAL A 278 8.65 -11.45 -15.21
C VAL A 278 8.89 -11.26 -16.71
N GLY A 279 7.83 -11.04 -17.50
CA GLY A 279 7.90 -10.74 -18.93
C GLY A 279 8.66 -9.44 -19.25
N LEU A 280 8.65 -8.46 -18.34
CA LEU A 280 9.48 -7.25 -18.42
C LEU A 280 10.95 -7.46 -18.03
N GLY A 281 11.31 -8.64 -17.50
CA GLY A 281 12.67 -8.98 -17.10
C GLY A 281 12.96 -8.80 -15.61
N TYR A 282 11.94 -8.60 -14.76
CA TYR A 282 12.13 -8.38 -13.32
C TYR A 282 12.01 -9.65 -12.47
N GLY A 283 12.12 -10.84 -13.07
CA GLY A 283 11.94 -12.11 -12.36
C GLY A 283 12.90 -12.34 -11.19
N GLU A 284 14.13 -11.82 -11.25
CA GLU A 284 15.13 -11.95 -10.17
C GLU A 284 14.82 -11.10 -8.93
N LEU A 285 13.85 -10.17 -9.02
CA LEU A 285 13.45 -9.34 -7.90
C LEU A 285 12.44 -10.02 -6.97
N PHE A 286 11.85 -11.14 -7.37
CA PHE A 286 10.89 -11.88 -6.52
C PHE A 286 11.56 -12.57 -5.32
#